data_AF-A0A967WHE2-F1
#
_entry.id   AF-A0A967WHE2-F1
#
_cell.length_a   1.000
_cell.length_b   1.000
_cell.length_c   1.000
_cell.angle_alpha   90.00
_cell.angle_beta   90.00
_cell.angle_gamma   90.00
#
_symmetry.space_group_name_H-M   'P 1'
#
loop_
_entity.id
_entity.type
_entity.pdbx_description
1 polymer ?
#
loop_
_entity_poly.entity_id
_entity_poly.type
_entity_poly.pdbx_seq_one_letter_code
_entity_poly.pdbx_strand_id
1 'polypeptide(L)'
;KEILLSSADVLRFYELQAIHGEDHVTAATVFDNRTGEETTLELDAIVLGLGFLANLGPIRQWGLELARNSILVGSRFETNLPGVYAVG
;
A
#
# COMPACT_ATOMS: atom_id res chain seq x y z
N LYS A 1 9.55 -2.73 -16.80
CA LYS A 1 9.08 -2.57 -18.22
C LYS A 1 8.46 -3.85 -18.77
N GLU A 2 8.78 -5.03 -18.23
CA GLU A 2 8.25 -6.32 -18.71
C GLU A 2 6.72 -6.45 -18.61
N ILE A 3 6.08 -5.87 -17.59
CA ILE A 3 4.61 -5.95 -17.47
C ILE A 3 3.87 -5.24 -18.62
N LEU A 4 4.49 -4.22 -19.22
CA LEU A 4 3.94 -3.51 -20.40
C LEU A 4 4.06 -4.35 -21.69
N LEU A 5 4.80 -5.46 -21.65
CA LEU A 5 4.91 -6.43 -22.74
C LEU A 5 3.94 -7.61 -22.56
N SER A 6 3.20 -7.64 -21.44
CA SER A 6 2.19 -8.66 -21.19
C SER A 6 0.86 -8.31 -21.87
N SER A 7 -0.08 -9.25 -21.84
CA SER A 7 -1.45 -9.02 -22.30
C SER A 7 -2.33 -8.28 -21.27
N ALA A 8 -1.78 -7.88 -20.12
CA ALA A 8 -2.55 -7.19 -19.10
C ALA A 8 -2.75 -5.71 -19.49
N ASP A 9 -3.96 -5.20 -19.29
CA ASP A 9 -4.25 -3.78 -19.43
C ASP A 9 -3.64 -3.00 -18.26
N VAL A 10 -2.72 -2.09 -18.55
CA VAL A 10 -2.01 -1.29 -17.55
C VAL A 10 -2.51 0.15 -17.58
N LEU A 11 -3.52 0.43 -16.75
CA LEU A 11 -4.09 1.76 -16.58
C LEU A 11 -3.27 2.57 -15.56
N ARG A 12 -2.33 3.38 -16.05
CA ARG A 12 -1.54 4.31 -15.22
C ARG A 12 -2.32 5.59 -14.97
N PHE A 13 -2.12 6.19 -13.80
CA PHE A 13 -2.81 7.41 -13.36
C PHE A 13 -4.32 7.22 -13.16
N TYR A 14 -4.77 5.97 -13.03
CA TYR A 14 -6.14 5.65 -12.67
C TYR A 14 -6.24 5.35 -11.17
N GLU A 15 -7.31 5.81 -10.56
CA GLU A 15 -7.67 5.52 -9.18
C GLU A 15 -9.03 4.83 -9.11
N LEU A 16 -9.21 3.93 -8.14
CA LEU A 16 -10.48 3.25 -7.89
C LEU A 16 -11.45 4.22 -7.21
N GLN A 17 -12.61 4.45 -7.82
CA GLN A 17 -13.64 5.37 -7.34
C GLN A 17 -14.82 4.66 -6.68
N ALA A 18 -15.28 3.57 -7.29
CA ALA A 18 -16.43 2.81 -6.80
C ALA A 18 -16.28 1.33 -7.13
N ILE A 19 -16.83 0.49 -6.26
CA ILE A 19 -16.97 -0.96 -6.47
C ILE A 19 -18.46 -1.24 -6.59
N HIS A 20 -18.85 -2.00 -7.59
CA HIS A 20 -20.23 -2.33 -7.91
C HIS A 20 -20.50 -3.82 -7.71
N GLY A 21 -21.72 -4.11 -7.27
CA GLY A 21 -22.17 -5.46 -6.93
C GLY A 21 -23.04 -5.47 -5.67
N GLU A 22 -23.84 -6.51 -5.50
CA GLU A 22 -24.62 -6.74 -4.28
C GLU A 22 -23.93 -7.79 -3.40
N ASP A 23 -24.09 -9.07 -3.74
CA ASP A 23 -23.48 -10.19 -3.01
C ASP A 23 -22.01 -10.45 -3.42
N HIS A 24 -21.65 -10.12 -4.66
CA HIS A 24 -20.31 -10.27 -5.23
C HIS A 24 -19.99 -9.08 -6.14
N VAL A 25 -18.70 -8.84 -6.36
CA VAL A 25 -18.23 -7.79 -7.27
C VAL A 25 -18.61 -8.16 -8.70
N THR A 26 -19.16 -7.20 -9.43
CA THR A 26 -19.46 -7.34 -10.86
C THR A 26 -18.75 -6.29 -11.70
N ALA A 27 -18.42 -5.14 -11.10
CA ALA A 27 -17.68 -4.09 -11.79
C ALA A 27 -16.96 -3.15 -10.82
N ALA A 28 -16.09 -2.30 -11.36
CA ALA A 28 -15.49 -1.18 -10.66
C ALA A 28 -15.44 0.06 -11.55
N THR A 29 -15.71 1.25 -10.98
CA THR A 29 -15.41 2.52 -11.65
C THR A 29 -14.04 2.99 -11.24
N VAL A 30 -13.21 3.29 -12.24
CA VAL A 30 -11.91 3.93 -12.11
C VAL A 30 -11.93 5.27 -12.83
N PHE A 31 -11.11 6.23 -12.43
CA PHE A 31 -10.99 7.52 -13.12
C PHE A 31 -9.53 7.91 -13.34
N ASP A 32 -9.24 8.57 -14.47
CA ASP A 32 -7.92 9.15 -14.72
C ASP A 32 -7.75 10.39 -13.83
N ASN A 33 -6.84 10.34 -12.87
CA ASN A 33 -6.63 11.40 -11.87
C ASN A 33 -6.02 12.70 -12.45
N ARG A 34 -5.74 12.73 -13.76
CA ARG A 34 -5.27 13.92 -14.46
C ARG A 34 -6.40 14.66 -15.19
N THR A 35 -7.43 13.94 -15.63
CA THR A 35 -8.54 14.49 -16.43
C THR A 35 -9.88 14.43 -15.72
N GLY A 36 -10.04 13.53 -14.75
CA GLY A 36 -11.32 13.22 -14.09
C GLY A 36 -12.25 12.34 -14.93
N GLU A 37 -11.79 11.82 -16.07
CA GLU A 37 -12.60 10.93 -16.91
C GLU A 37 -12.79 9.57 -16.25
N GLU A 38 -14.04 9.11 -16.15
CA GLU A 38 -14.41 7.85 -15.50
C GLU A 38 -14.55 6.72 -16.52
N THR A 39 -14.25 5.49 -16.09
CA THR A 39 -14.42 4.27 -16.87
C THR A 39 -14.88 3.15 -15.94
N THR A 40 -15.96 2.45 -16.32
CA THR A 40 -16.44 1.27 -15.60
C THR A 40 -15.86 0.01 -16.24
N LEU A 41 -15.26 -0.86 -15.42
CA LEU A 41 -14.66 -2.12 -15.82
C LEU A 41 -15.48 -3.27 -15.22
N GLU A 42 -16.03 -4.13 -16.08
CA GLU A 42 -16.66 -5.39 -15.65
C GLU A 42 -15.59 -6.37 -15.18
N LEU A 43 -15.75 -6.92 -13.97
CA LEU A 43 -14.79 -7.83 -13.34
C LEU A 43 -15.43 -8.61 -12.19
N ASP A 44 -14.90 -9.80 -11.92
CA ASP A 44 -15.41 -10.68 -10.86
C ASP A 44 -14.69 -10.51 -9.51
N ALA A 45 -13.48 -9.95 -9.51
CA ALA A 45 -12.64 -9.86 -8.32
C ALA A 45 -11.65 -8.69 -8.35
N ILE A 46 -11.39 -8.10 -7.17
CA ILE A 46 -10.43 -7.01 -6.99
C ILE A 46 -9.37 -7.45 -5.98
N VAL A 47 -8.09 -7.33 -6.39
CA VAL A 47 -6.94 -7.54 -5.50
C VAL A 47 -6.30 -6.19 -5.19
N LEU A 48 -6.42 -5.75 -3.94
CA LEU A 48 -5.97 -4.43 -3.49
C LEU A 48 -4.52 -4.49 -2.96
N GLY A 49 -3.58 -3.97 -3.73
CA GLY A 49 -2.18 -3.80 -3.33
C GLY A 49 -1.87 -2.41 -2.78
N LEU A 50 -2.62 -1.93 -1.78
CA LEU A 50 -2.55 -0.53 -1.27
C LEU A 50 -1.38 -0.24 -0.32
N GLY A 51 -0.43 -1.17 -0.19
CA GLY A 51 0.67 -1.10 0.76
C GLY A 51 0.28 -1.48 2.19
N PHE A 52 1.18 -1.20 3.13
CA PHE A 52 1.04 -1.59 4.53
C PHE A 52 1.02 -0.38 5.45
N LEU A 53 0.12 -0.39 6.44
CA LEU A 53 0.19 0.54 7.56
C LEU A 53 1.16 -0.01 8.61
N ALA A 54 2.36 0.56 8.69
CA ALA A 54 3.30 0.21 9.74
C ALA A 54 2.78 0.68 11.10
N ASN A 55 2.29 -0.25 11.93
CA ASN A 55 1.82 0.01 13.27
C ASN A 55 2.77 -0.62 14.30
N LEU A 56 3.50 0.21 15.02
CA LEU A 56 4.42 -0.23 16.09
C LEU A 56 3.69 -0.73 17.35
N GLY A 57 2.39 -0.46 17.49
CA GLY A 57 1.58 -0.96 18.60
C GLY A 57 2.22 -0.70 19.97
N PRO A 58 2.32 -1.71 20.85
CA PRO A 58 2.94 -1.59 22.17
C PRO A 58 4.42 -1.19 22.16
N ILE A 59 5.16 -1.44 21.08
CA ILE A 59 6.60 -1.16 20.98
C ILE A 59 6.88 0.34 21.15
N ARG A 60 5.93 1.21 20.80
CA ARG A 60 6.04 2.66 21.04
C ARG A 60 6.30 3.03 22.49
N GLN A 61 5.88 2.19 23.44
CA GLN A 61 5.99 2.46 24.87
C GLN A 61 7.29 1.93 25.48
N TRP A 62 8.15 1.26 24.69
CA TRP A 62 9.37 0.62 25.20
C TRP A 62 10.53 1.60 25.42
N GLY A 63 10.33 2.90 25.18
CA GLY A 63 11.38 3.91 25.30
C GLY A 63 12.39 3.89 24.14
N LEU A 64 12.02 3.26 23.01
CA LEU A 64 12.80 3.28 21.78
C LEU A 64 12.72 4.65 21.10
N GLU A 65 13.84 5.13 20.58
CA GLU A 65 13.84 6.31 19.72
C GLU A 65 13.22 5.98 18.36
N LEU A 66 12.27 6.83 17.94
CA LEU A 66 11.51 6.64 16.71
C LEU A 66 11.72 7.84 15.77
N ALA A 67 11.88 7.56 14.49
CA ALA A 67 11.75 8.53 13.41
C ALA A 67 10.48 8.21 12.62
N ARG A 68 9.43 9.03 12.77
CA ARG A 68 8.07 8.74 12.28
C ARG A 68 7.51 7.42 12.84
N ASN A 69 7.33 6.40 11.99
CA ASN A 69 6.84 5.06 12.37
C ASN A 69 7.94 3.99 12.32
N SER A 70 9.21 4.40 12.25
CA SER A 70 10.36 3.50 12.20
C SER A 70 11.22 3.64 13.45
N ILE A 71 11.81 2.52 13.90
CA ILE A 71 12.77 2.51 14.99
C ILE A 71 14.09 3.08 14.47
N LEU A 72 14.63 4.08 15.17
CA LEU A 72 15.91 4.67 14.80
C LEU A 72 17.04 3.73 15.19
N VAL A 73 17.97 3.50 14.27
CA VAL A 73 19.13 2.63 14.49
C VAL A 73 20.43 3.22 13.97
N GLY A 74 21.54 2.78 14.56
CA GLY A 74 22.90 3.06 14.09
C GLY A 74 23.30 2.23 12.86
N SER A 75 24.54 2.41 12.40
CA SER A 75 25.08 1.71 11.24
C SER A 75 25.26 0.20 11.44
N ARG A 76 25.19 -0.29 12.68
CA ARG A 76 25.21 -1.72 13.02
C ARG A 76 23.85 -2.21 13.53
N PHE A 77 22.78 -1.47 13.23
CA PHE A 77 21.38 -1.78 13.55
C PHE A 77 21.04 -1.75 15.05
N GLU A 78 21.92 -1.20 15.89
CA GLU A 78 21.64 -1.01 17.32
C GLU A 78 20.63 0.13 17.53
N THR A 79 19.73 -0.04 18.49
CA THR A 79 18.81 1.01 18.95
C THR A 79 19.46 1.84 20.07
N ASN A 80 18.72 2.80 20.64
CA ASN A 80 19.13 3.51 21.85
C ASN A 80 19.15 2.63 23.11
N LEU A 81 18.54 1.44 23.08
CA LEU A 81 18.54 0.50 24.21
C LEU A 81 19.68 -0.54 24.04
N PRO A 82 20.60 -0.66 25.02
CA PRO A 82 21.71 -1.62 24.95
C PRO A 82 21.22 -3.07 24.77
N GLY A 83 21.79 -3.77 23.79
CA GLY A 83 21.43 -5.16 23.48
C GLY A 83 20.16 -5.34 22.65
N VAL A 84 19.46 -4.25 22.29
CA VAL A 84 18.27 -4.27 21.43
C VAL A 84 18.63 -3.73 20.04
N TYR A 85 18.28 -4.50 19.01
CA TYR A 85 18.56 -4.22 17.60
C TYR A 85 17.26 -4.27 16.79
N ALA A 86 17.20 -3.52 15.69
CA ALA A 86 16.06 -3.54 14.77
C ALA A 86 16.52 -3.52 13.30
N VAL A 87 15.86 -4.28 12.44
CA VAL A 87 16.17 -4.38 11.00
C VAL A 87 14.87 -4.59 10.22
N GLY A 88 14.79 -4.02 9.02
CA GLY A 88 13.62 -4.04 8.16
C GLY A 88 13.30 -2.66 7.59
#